data_AF-A0A7X8DTE3-F1
#
_entry.id   AF-A0A7X8DTE3-F1
#
_cell.length_a   1.000
_cell.length_b   1.000
_cell.length_c   1.000
_cell.angle_alpha   90.00
_cell.angle_beta   90.00
_cell.angle_gamma   90.00
#
_symmetry.space_group_name_H-M   'P 1'
#
loop_
_entity.id
_entity.type
_entity.pdbx_description
1 polymer ?
#
loop_
_entity_poly.entity_id
_entity_poly.type
_entity_poly.pdbx_seq_one_letter_code
_entity_poly.pdbx_strand_id
1 'polypeptide(L)'
;MKSKKVISFVMIVTMLILMFPSNVVANSTENVNSNESITKEYVIDYSVKNGKISTSVLKGQKLVEGKVVTFTVEPDKGYTFDYWIVKNDEGKILKETTERILKLEIRDNINVEAVIFKGNSANPTVDYVRKEVQNLNYVWTRGKRMYEACDEIEAKIKNLKKRLNLDPTKIVVDVVEIYEYGYIQIEISSPVEDKRVVVPIYSPEVLRIKDAIKEIAALNLSWDTDRLTTVESLKNNEELQNLLKKYEAEGLKFELYSDDLRICYYINNDSSTLTTGKHRSNDIASPDYEIFNEAVDEFASMNFEWTEDMTVIDVKNKIRKDTTELLLNTNKKLRNINSMHRVETVFYETYYKDDPNTKIVTALQPGLLIKVSSRLANVKSINLANPNADKLIEAYENADN
;
A
#
# COMPACT_ATOMS: atom_id res chain seq x y z
N MET A 1 57.98 52.56 33.09
CA MET A 1 59.01 51.50 32.93
C MET A 1 58.32 50.30 32.32
N LYS A 2 58.56 49.80 31.11
CA LYS A 2 59.44 50.09 29.95
C LYS A 2 58.55 49.82 28.71
N SER A 3 58.61 50.46 27.56
CA SER A 3 59.20 51.69 27.03
C SER A 3 58.64 51.80 25.58
N LYS A 4 58.18 52.97 25.12
CA LYS A 4 58.85 53.83 24.11
C LYS A 4 58.93 53.20 22.70
N LYS A 5 58.69 53.87 21.55
CA LYS A 5 58.70 55.27 21.11
C LYS A 5 58.00 55.29 19.70
N VAL A 6 57.16 56.24 19.29
CA VAL A 6 57.35 57.66 18.86
C VAL A 6 57.94 57.80 17.42
N ILE A 7 57.35 58.75 16.66
CA ILE A 7 57.81 59.51 15.44
C ILE A 7 57.60 58.79 14.09
N SER A 8 57.17 59.34 12.94
CA SER A 8 56.99 60.70 12.35
C SER A 8 56.04 60.55 11.15
N PHE A 9 55.07 61.43 10.83
CA PHE A 9 55.14 62.72 10.11
C PHE A 9 55.89 62.72 8.75
N VAL A 10 55.30 63.44 7.78
CA VAL A 10 55.76 63.87 6.43
C VAL A 10 54.98 63.16 5.29
N MET A 11 54.46 63.78 4.22
CA MET A 11 54.19 65.18 3.82
C MET A 11 53.50 65.11 2.43
N ILE A 12 52.41 65.88 2.26
CA ILE A 12 51.97 66.71 1.11
C ILE A 12 52.57 66.41 -0.29
N VAL A 13 51.75 66.46 -1.37
CA VAL A 13 51.95 67.33 -2.57
C VAL A 13 50.95 67.06 -3.74
N THR A 14 50.19 68.12 -4.06
CA THR A 14 49.59 68.65 -5.34
C THR A 14 48.72 67.82 -6.32
N MET A 15 47.44 68.20 -6.40
CA MET A 15 46.74 69.07 -7.39
C MET A 15 47.18 69.15 -8.89
N LEU A 16 46.26 68.79 -9.81
CA LEU A 16 45.75 69.48 -11.05
C LEU A 16 45.11 68.42 -12.00
N ILE A 17 43.79 68.34 -12.26
CA ILE A 17 42.86 69.15 -13.09
C ILE A 17 42.97 68.93 -14.63
N LEU A 18 41.88 68.36 -15.19
CA LEU A 18 41.19 68.57 -16.50
C LEU A 18 41.29 67.56 -17.68
N MET A 19 40.07 67.10 -18.04
CA MET A 19 39.46 66.85 -19.38
C MET A 19 39.28 65.40 -19.91
N PHE A 20 37.98 65.11 -20.13
CA PHE A 20 37.18 64.00 -20.75
C PHE A 20 37.79 63.16 -21.90
N PRO A 21 37.24 61.98 -22.31
CA PRO A 21 35.84 61.55 -22.18
C PRO A 21 35.55 60.10 -21.72
N SER A 22 34.26 59.90 -21.48
CA SER A 22 33.51 58.69 -21.13
C SER A 22 34.06 57.38 -21.69
N ASN A 23 34.27 56.41 -20.79
CA ASN A 23 33.98 55.01 -21.06
C ASN A 23 33.47 54.33 -19.79
N VAL A 24 32.34 53.68 -19.97
CA VAL A 24 31.56 52.90 -19.00
C VAL A 24 32.39 51.72 -18.50
N VAL A 25 32.61 51.63 -17.18
CA VAL A 25 32.51 50.40 -16.39
C VAL A 25 32.19 50.81 -14.95
N ALA A 26 30.95 50.59 -14.52
CA ALA A 26 30.58 50.69 -13.11
C ALA A 26 31.06 49.42 -12.40
N ASN A 27 32.15 49.51 -11.65
CA ASN A 27 32.44 48.54 -10.59
C ASN A 27 31.74 49.03 -9.32
N SER A 28 30.64 48.36 -8.99
CA SER A 28 29.89 48.50 -7.75
C SER A 28 30.80 48.24 -6.55
N THR A 29 30.85 49.22 -5.66
CA THR A 29 31.32 49.09 -4.28
C THR A 29 30.57 47.98 -3.55
N GLU A 30 31.34 47.24 -2.76
CA GLU A 30 30.99 46.07 -1.97
C GLU A 30 29.72 46.29 -1.13
N ASN A 31 28.72 45.46 -1.40
CA ASN A 31 27.61 45.19 -0.49
C ASN A 31 28.10 44.07 0.43
N VAL A 32 28.32 44.37 1.72
CA VAL A 32 28.58 43.34 2.73
C VAL A 32 27.28 42.54 2.88
N ASN A 33 27.15 41.47 2.11
CA ASN A 33 26.16 40.43 2.33
C ASN A 33 26.54 39.71 3.63
N SER A 34 25.84 40.02 4.71
CA SER A 34 25.66 39.06 5.79
C SER A 34 25.02 37.81 5.20
N ASN A 35 25.83 36.76 4.97
CA ASN A 35 25.33 35.40 4.79
C ASN A 35 24.72 34.97 6.14
N GLU A 36 23.49 35.39 6.42
CA GLU A 36 22.62 34.65 7.32
C GLU A 36 22.43 33.27 6.70
N SER A 37 23.16 32.29 7.23
CA SER A 37 22.83 30.90 7.02
C SER A 37 21.46 30.69 7.68
N ILE A 38 20.39 30.79 6.88
CA ILE A 38 19.04 30.51 7.35
C ILE A 38 19.02 29.06 7.79
N THR A 39 19.13 28.87 9.10
CA THR A 39 19.10 27.56 9.72
C THR A 39 17.63 27.16 9.76
N LYS A 40 17.23 26.21 8.90
CA LYS A 40 15.86 25.71 8.88
C LYS A 40 15.56 25.02 10.21
N GLU A 41 14.42 25.35 10.80
CA GLU A 41 13.92 24.72 12.02
C GLU A 41 12.61 24.00 11.73
N TYR A 42 12.42 22.86 12.39
CA TYR A 42 11.25 22.03 12.25
C TYR A 42 10.64 21.68 13.61
N VAL A 43 9.32 21.59 13.66
CA VAL A 43 8.52 21.28 14.85
C VAL A 43 8.46 19.77 15.05
N ILE A 44 8.71 19.33 16.29
CA ILE A 44 8.67 17.92 16.67
C ILE A 44 7.50 17.66 17.62
N ASP A 45 6.58 16.82 17.17
CA ASP A 45 5.47 16.29 17.96
C ASP A 45 5.57 14.77 18.14
N TYR A 46 4.89 14.28 19.17
CA TYR A 46 4.77 12.85 19.41
C TYR A 46 3.53 12.49 20.24
N SER A 47 3.09 11.25 20.11
CA SER A 47 1.96 10.69 20.84
C SER A 47 2.09 9.19 21.09
N VAL A 48 1.53 8.75 22.20
CA VAL A 48 1.35 7.34 22.54
C VAL A 48 0.06 7.18 23.33
N LYS A 49 -0.65 6.08 23.10
CA LYS A 49 -1.79 5.66 23.91
C LYS A 49 -1.40 4.40 24.69
N ASN A 50 -1.80 4.32 25.96
CA ASN A 50 -1.48 3.20 26.85
C ASN A 50 0.03 2.97 27.04
N GLY A 51 0.77 4.06 27.23
CA GLY A 51 2.21 4.03 27.48
C GLY A 51 2.78 5.44 27.60
N LYS A 52 4.09 5.52 27.75
CA LYS A 52 4.85 6.77 27.88
C LYS A 52 6.02 6.78 26.92
N ILE A 53 6.13 7.85 26.14
CA ILE A 53 7.32 8.13 25.33
C ILE A 53 8.35 8.84 26.21
N SER A 54 9.61 8.41 26.10
CA SER A 54 10.77 9.10 26.67
C SER A 54 11.66 9.61 25.54
N THR A 55 11.96 10.91 25.58
CA THR A 55 12.83 11.60 24.61
C THR A 55 13.45 12.85 25.25
N SER A 56 14.50 13.38 24.63
CA SER A 56 15.20 14.60 25.10
C SER A 56 14.56 15.90 24.60
N VAL A 57 13.49 15.82 23.81
CA VAL A 57 12.82 16.97 23.19
C VAL A 57 11.42 17.16 23.73
N LEU A 58 11.02 18.42 23.92
CA LEU A 58 9.67 18.75 24.33
C LEU A 58 8.73 18.64 23.14
N LYS A 59 7.47 18.30 23.43
CA LYS A 59 6.42 18.30 22.40
C LYS A 59 6.21 19.72 21.86
N GLY A 60 6.11 19.86 20.54
CA GLY A 60 6.04 21.15 19.84
C GLY A 60 7.37 21.91 19.77
N GLN A 61 8.50 21.30 20.17
CA GLN A 61 9.80 21.96 20.13
C GLN A 61 10.28 22.15 18.69
N LYS A 62 10.80 23.35 18.39
CA LYS A 62 11.51 23.63 17.14
C LYS A 62 12.97 23.20 17.25
N LEU A 63 13.45 22.44 16.26
CA LEU A 63 14.82 21.95 16.18
C LEU A 63 15.42 22.26 14.81
N VAL A 64 16.70 22.62 14.82
CA VAL A 64 17.51 22.80 13.62
C VAL A 64 17.57 21.52 12.79
N GLU A 65 17.48 21.68 11.46
CA GLU A 65 17.69 20.64 10.46
C GLU A 65 18.99 19.84 10.71
N GLY A 66 18.95 18.53 10.51
CA GLY A 66 20.07 17.62 10.72
C GLY A 66 20.28 17.18 12.17
N LYS A 67 19.56 17.75 13.15
CA LYS A 67 19.64 17.27 14.55
C LYS A 67 19.08 15.85 14.66
N VAL A 68 19.73 14.99 15.43
CA VAL A 68 19.26 13.61 15.69
C VAL A 68 18.54 13.56 17.04
N VAL A 69 17.31 13.04 17.02
CA VAL A 69 16.47 12.81 18.20
C VAL A 69 16.28 11.32 18.41
N THR A 70 16.25 10.89 19.68
CA THR A 70 15.99 9.50 20.06
C THR A 70 14.67 9.41 20.82
N PHE A 71 13.83 8.46 20.45
CA PHE A 71 12.58 8.14 21.12
C PHE A 71 12.62 6.70 21.63
N THR A 72 12.14 6.51 22.85
CA THR A 72 11.83 5.20 23.42
C THR A 72 10.41 5.22 23.95
N VAL A 73 9.81 4.04 24.07
CA VAL A 73 8.46 3.89 24.61
C VAL A 73 8.42 2.81 25.66
N GLU A 74 7.71 3.12 26.74
CA GLU A 74 7.38 2.22 27.82
C GLU A 74 5.86 1.99 27.79
N PRO A 75 5.39 0.83 27.30
CA PRO A 75 3.97 0.48 27.37
C PRO A 75 3.47 0.35 28.81
N ASP A 76 2.21 0.69 29.02
CA ASP A 76 1.55 0.44 30.30
C ASP A 76 1.48 -1.06 30.61
N LYS A 77 1.31 -1.41 31.89
CA LYS A 77 1.15 -2.81 32.31
C LYS A 77 -0.01 -3.47 31.57
N GLY A 78 0.26 -4.61 30.93
CA GLY A 78 -0.74 -5.33 30.14
C GLY A 78 -0.75 -4.98 28.65
N TYR A 79 0.12 -4.06 28.22
CA TYR A 79 0.25 -3.64 26.84
C TYR A 79 1.65 -3.94 26.29
N THR A 80 1.75 -4.03 24.97
CA THR A 80 3.00 -4.30 24.26
C THR A 80 3.16 -3.30 23.11
N PHE A 81 4.35 -2.71 23.03
CA PHE A 81 4.76 -1.89 21.89
C PHE A 81 4.73 -2.71 20.62
N ASP A 82 4.28 -2.15 19.50
CA ASP A 82 4.27 -2.80 18.20
C ASP A 82 5.34 -2.20 17.29
N TYR A 83 5.12 -0.95 16.86
CA TYR A 83 5.98 -0.21 15.94
C TYR A 83 5.81 1.31 16.13
N TRP A 84 6.71 2.06 15.51
CA TRP A 84 6.66 3.52 15.40
C TRP A 84 6.14 3.93 14.02
N ILE A 85 5.34 5.00 13.97
CA ILE A 85 5.02 5.72 12.74
C ILE A 85 5.54 7.14 12.86
N VAL A 86 6.24 7.63 11.83
CA VAL A 86 6.65 9.03 11.70
C VAL A 86 5.89 9.64 10.54
N LYS A 87 5.16 10.73 10.80
CA LYS A 87 4.37 11.46 9.80
C LYS A 87 4.89 12.88 9.68
N ASN A 88 4.69 13.53 8.53
CA ASN A 88 4.80 14.99 8.43
C ASN A 88 3.47 15.68 8.81
N ASP A 89 3.44 17.01 8.75
CA ASP A 89 2.24 17.80 9.08
C ASP A 89 1.04 17.57 8.15
N GLU A 90 1.29 17.09 6.92
CA GLU A 90 0.25 16.69 5.96
C GLU A 90 -0.29 15.28 6.25
N GLY A 91 0.21 14.60 7.28
CA GLY A 91 -0.17 13.24 7.63
C GLY A 91 0.50 12.15 6.77
N LYS A 92 1.41 12.52 5.86
CA LYS A 92 2.18 11.58 5.04
C LYS A 92 3.14 10.79 5.93
N ILE A 93 3.07 9.47 5.86
CA ILE A 93 4.01 8.58 6.55
C ILE A 93 5.40 8.72 5.91
N LEU A 94 6.36 9.16 6.71
CA LEU A 94 7.77 9.30 6.34
C LEU A 94 8.57 8.04 6.67
N LYS A 95 8.24 7.37 7.78
CA LYS A 95 8.93 6.16 8.25
C LYS A 95 8.01 5.31 9.12
N GLU A 96 8.12 3.99 8.99
CA GLU A 96 7.55 3.00 9.90
C GLU A 96 8.65 2.03 10.34
N THR A 97 8.72 1.67 11.63
CA THR A 97 9.73 0.71 12.11
C THR A 97 9.32 0.00 13.40
N THR A 98 9.66 -1.29 13.51
CA THR A 98 9.48 -2.11 14.72
C THR A 98 10.67 -2.01 15.69
N GLU A 99 11.68 -1.20 15.37
CA GLU A 99 12.82 -0.94 16.26
C GLU A 99 12.34 -0.37 17.60
N ARG A 100 12.82 -0.96 18.70
CA ARG A 100 12.44 -0.51 20.05
C ARG A 100 12.91 0.92 20.36
N ILE A 101 14.03 1.32 19.78
CA ILE A 101 14.61 2.66 19.93
C ILE A 101 14.57 3.33 18.56
N LEU A 102 13.77 4.38 18.41
CA LEU A 102 13.72 5.16 17.19
C LEU A 102 14.75 6.28 17.24
N LYS A 103 15.71 6.26 16.33
CA LYS A 103 16.62 7.40 16.07
C LYS A 103 16.20 8.08 14.77
N LEU A 104 16.07 9.40 14.80
CA LEU A 104 15.56 10.19 13.69
C LEU A 104 16.37 11.48 13.51
N GLU A 105 16.86 11.70 12.30
CA GLU A 105 17.44 12.97 11.88
C GLU A 105 16.33 13.91 11.40
N ILE A 106 16.27 15.13 11.93
CA ILE A 106 15.20 16.07 11.64
C ILE A 106 15.44 16.75 10.29
N ARG A 107 14.50 16.58 9.36
CA ARG A 107 14.54 17.18 8.02
C ARG A 107 13.21 17.81 7.59
N ASP A 108 12.19 17.67 8.42
CA ASP A 108 10.85 18.20 8.21
C ASP A 108 10.16 18.32 9.57
N ASN A 109 9.01 19.00 9.62
CA ASN A 109 8.10 18.89 10.75
C ASN A 109 7.62 17.45 10.87
N ILE A 110 7.60 16.92 12.09
CA ILE A 110 7.28 15.51 12.31
C ILE A 110 6.34 15.29 13.47
N ASN A 111 5.50 14.27 13.32
CA ASN A 111 4.73 13.67 14.39
C ASN A 111 5.12 12.19 14.53
N VAL A 112 5.67 11.83 15.70
CA VAL A 112 6.08 10.46 16.03
C VAL A 112 5.02 9.77 16.88
N GLU A 113 4.43 8.70 16.34
CA GLU A 113 3.41 7.90 17.01
C GLU A 113 3.98 6.54 17.43
N ALA A 114 3.88 6.21 18.72
CA ALA A 114 4.14 4.85 19.20
C ALA A 114 2.84 4.03 19.17
N VAL A 115 2.81 2.99 18.35
CA VAL A 115 1.67 2.08 18.26
C VAL A 115 1.83 0.97 19.30
N ILE A 116 0.81 0.81 20.14
CA ILE A 116 0.78 -0.13 21.26
C ILE A 116 -0.56 -0.88 21.22
N PHE A 117 -0.52 -2.20 21.42
CA PHE A 117 -1.70 -3.03 21.55
C PHE A 117 -1.82 -3.64 22.96
N LYS A 118 -3.04 -4.05 23.32
CA LYS A 118 -3.31 -4.78 24.56
C LYS A 118 -2.84 -6.23 24.41
N GLY A 119 -2.15 -6.75 25.42
CA GLY A 119 -1.64 -8.11 25.46
C GLY A 119 -0.16 -8.17 25.83
N ASN A 120 0.23 -9.25 26.50
CA ASN A 120 1.61 -9.55 26.88
C ASN A 120 1.80 -11.05 27.10
N SER A 121 2.98 -11.49 27.55
CA SER A 121 3.27 -12.90 27.79
C SER A 121 2.41 -13.56 28.87
N ALA A 122 1.92 -12.80 29.85
CA ALA A 122 1.06 -13.31 30.92
C ALA A 122 -0.42 -13.37 30.52
N ASN A 123 -0.84 -12.51 29.60
CA ASN A 123 -2.17 -12.51 29.00
C ASN A 123 -2.05 -12.30 27.48
N PRO A 124 -1.72 -13.36 26.74
CA PRO A 124 -1.56 -13.27 25.29
C PRO A 124 -2.87 -12.87 24.63
N THR A 125 -2.79 -11.96 23.66
CA THR A 125 -3.86 -11.59 22.73
C THR A 125 -3.46 -11.97 21.31
N VAL A 126 -4.40 -11.90 20.36
CA VAL A 126 -4.11 -12.16 18.94
C VAL A 126 -2.93 -11.31 18.43
N ASP A 127 -2.87 -10.02 18.77
CA ASP A 127 -1.78 -9.13 18.34
C ASP A 127 -0.45 -9.49 19.00
N TYR A 128 -0.47 -9.87 20.28
CA TYR A 128 0.73 -10.31 20.98
C TYR A 128 1.30 -11.58 20.35
N VAL A 129 0.43 -12.57 20.07
CA VAL A 129 0.83 -13.82 19.44
C VAL A 129 1.32 -13.58 18.02
N ARG A 130 0.67 -12.71 17.22
CA ARG A 130 1.17 -12.30 15.89
C ARG A 130 2.58 -11.76 15.98
N LYS A 131 2.83 -10.84 16.92
CA LYS A 131 4.16 -10.26 17.12
C LYS A 131 5.20 -11.33 17.46
N GLU A 132 4.85 -12.26 18.36
CA GLU A 132 5.75 -13.36 18.74
C GLU A 132 6.00 -14.34 17.58
N VAL A 133 5.01 -14.57 16.71
CA VAL A 133 5.15 -15.33 15.47
C VAL A 133 6.12 -14.62 14.51
N GLN A 134 5.97 -13.31 14.30
CA GLN A 134 6.88 -12.52 13.47
C GLN A 134 8.32 -12.55 14.03
N ASN A 135 8.46 -12.53 15.36
CA ASN A 135 9.76 -12.64 16.04
C ASN A 135 10.43 -14.01 15.89
N LEU A 136 9.72 -15.05 15.42
CA LEU A 136 10.37 -16.31 15.02
C LEU A 136 11.33 -16.10 13.85
N ASN A 137 11.11 -15.03 13.06
CA ASN A 137 11.92 -14.63 11.91
C ASN A 137 12.28 -15.82 11.01
N TYR A 138 11.29 -16.67 10.74
CA TYR A 138 11.51 -17.86 9.92
C TYR A 138 11.73 -17.44 8.47
N VAL A 139 12.83 -17.92 7.90
CA VAL A 139 13.16 -17.74 6.49
C VAL A 139 13.11 -19.10 5.83
N TRP A 140 12.19 -19.26 4.89
CA TRP A 140 12.10 -20.48 4.09
C TRP A 140 13.36 -20.61 3.23
N THR A 141 14.10 -21.71 3.42
CA THR A 141 15.31 -22.01 2.66
C THR A 141 15.01 -22.40 1.21
N ARG A 142 15.76 -21.86 0.24
CA ARG A 142 15.60 -22.18 -1.19
C ARG A 142 15.75 -23.69 -1.45
N GLY A 143 14.90 -24.22 -2.33
CA GLY A 143 14.93 -25.62 -2.77
C GLY A 143 14.23 -26.60 -1.83
N LYS A 144 13.76 -26.14 -0.67
CA LYS A 144 12.96 -26.94 0.26
C LYS A 144 11.52 -27.06 -0.23
N ARG A 145 10.93 -28.25 -0.12
CA ARG A 145 9.53 -28.49 -0.47
C ARG A 145 8.60 -27.82 0.54
N MET A 146 7.36 -27.52 0.12
CA MET A 146 6.34 -26.88 0.97
C MET A 146 6.16 -27.61 2.31
N TYR A 147 5.90 -28.93 2.29
CA TYR A 147 5.67 -29.70 3.50
C TYR A 147 6.87 -29.68 4.46
N GLU A 148 8.11 -29.69 3.94
CA GLU A 148 9.32 -29.66 4.77
C GLU A 148 9.46 -28.30 5.49
N ALA A 149 9.10 -27.20 4.82
CA ALA A 149 9.06 -25.89 5.45
C ALA A 149 7.90 -25.80 6.45
N CYS A 150 6.76 -26.41 6.13
CA CYS A 150 5.60 -26.50 7.00
C CYS A 150 5.95 -27.21 8.32
N ASP A 151 6.56 -28.40 8.26
CA ASP A 151 6.99 -29.17 9.43
C ASP A 151 7.91 -28.37 10.37
N GLU A 152 8.84 -27.59 9.80
CA GLU A 152 9.74 -26.74 10.58
C GLU A 152 9.01 -25.58 11.27
N ILE A 153 8.06 -24.95 10.56
CA ILE A 153 7.22 -23.89 11.09
C ILE A 153 6.32 -24.45 12.19
N GLU A 154 5.67 -25.58 11.97
CA GLU A 154 4.84 -26.27 12.96
C GLU A 154 5.62 -26.60 14.23
N ALA A 155 6.85 -27.09 14.11
CA ALA A 155 7.72 -27.34 15.26
C ALA A 155 8.01 -26.06 16.06
N LYS A 156 8.26 -24.93 15.37
CA LYS A 156 8.46 -23.62 16.01
C LYS A 156 7.17 -23.11 16.67
N ILE A 157 6.03 -23.27 16.02
CA ILE A 157 4.73 -22.84 16.54
C ILE A 157 4.32 -23.69 17.75
N LYS A 158 4.58 -25.00 17.74
CA LYS A 158 4.39 -25.87 18.90
C LYS A 158 5.20 -25.40 20.11
N ASN A 159 6.47 -25.05 19.90
CA ASN A 159 7.32 -24.50 20.95
C ASN A 159 6.84 -23.13 21.45
N LEU A 160 6.37 -22.28 20.53
CA LEU A 160 5.77 -20.97 20.85
C LEU A 160 4.53 -21.12 21.72
N LYS A 161 3.57 -21.97 21.32
CA LYS A 161 2.35 -22.29 22.07
C LYS A 161 2.68 -22.71 23.51
N LYS A 162 3.67 -23.59 23.68
CA LYS A 162 4.14 -24.05 25.00
C LYS A 162 4.77 -22.92 25.82
N ARG A 163 5.64 -22.11 25.22
CA ARG A 163 6.30 -20.98 25.88
C ARG A 163 5.32 -19.92 26.37
N LEU A 164 4.28 -19.65 25.58
CA LEU A 164 3.25 -18.66 25.92
C LEU A 164 2.10 -19.22 26.76
N ASN A 165 2.11 -20.54 27.04
CA ASN A 165 1.04 -21.24 27.75
C ASN A 165 -0.36 -20.91 27.16
N LEU A 166 -0.49 -21.00 25.83
CA LEU A 166 -1.73 -20.63 25.16
C LEU A 166 -2.87 -21.59 25.52
N ASP A 167 -4.01 -21.00 25.86
CA ASP A 167 -5.28 -21.71 26.03
C ASP A 167 -5.95 -21.86 24.64
N PRO A 168 -6.04 -23.09 24.09
CA PRO A 168 -6.59 -23.31 22.75
C PRO A 168 -8.08 -22.98 22.64
N THR A 169 -8.80 -22.82 23.76
CA THR A 169 -10.19 -22.37 23.74
C THR A 169 -10.31 -20.84 23.57
N LYS A 170 -9.21 -20.10 23.80
CA LYS A 170 -9.15 -18.65 23.71
C LYS A 170 -8.38 -18.15 22.50
N ILE A 171 -7.25 -18.78 22.19
CA ILE A 171 -6.41 -18.42 21.05
C ILE A 171 -5.99 -19.68 20.32
N VAL A 172 -6.33 -19.73 19.05
CA VAL A 172 -5.93 -20.78 18.12
C VAL A 172 -4.82 -20.24 17.22
N VAL A 173 -3.82 -21.08 16.95
CA VAL A 173 -2.71 -20.74 16.04
C VAL A 173 -2.49 -21.93 15.12
N ASP A 174 -2.80 -21.79 13.84
CA ASP A 174 -2.72 -22.89 12.87
C ASP A 174 -1.72 -22.55 11.76
N VAL A 175 -1.12 -23.58 11.20
CA VAL A 175 -0.22 -23.48 10.06
C VAL A 175 -0.95 -24.06 8.86
N VAL A 176 -1.08 -23.27 7.80
CA VAL A 176 -1.88 -23.61 6.62
C VAL A 176 -1.03 -23.48 5.37
N GLU A 177 -1.00 -24.54 4.58
CA GLU A 177 -0.27 -24.58 3.31
C GLU A 177 -1.13 -24.02 2.18
N ILE A 178 -0.64 -22.99 1.51
CA ILE A 178 -1.31 -22.39 0.36
C ILE A 178 -0.55 -22.75 -0.91
N TYR A 179 -0.75 -24.01 -1.32
CA TYR A 179 -0.04 -24.64 -2.44
C TYR A 179 -0.14 -23.85 -3.75
N GLU A 180 -1.33 -23.35 -4.08
CA GLU A 180 -1.58 -22.64 -5.34
C GLU A 180 -0.84 -21.31 -5.46
N TYR A 181 -0.31 -20.79 -4.34
CA TYR A 181 0.35 -19.49 -4.29
C TYR A 181 1.77 -19.55 -3.70
N GLY A 182 2.30 -20.75 -3.44
CA GLY A 182 3.68 -20.96 -3.01
C GLY A 182 4.06 -20.30 -1.67
N TYR A 183 3.13 -20.19 -0.72
CA TYR A 183 3.42 -19.68 0.62
C TYR A 183 2.69 -20.47 1.72
N ILE A 184 3.15 -20.29 2.96
CA ILE A 184 2.54 -20.85 4.17
C ILE A 184 1.91 -19.69 4.94
N GLN A 185 0.75 -19.90 5.55
CA GLN A 185 0.14 -18.95 6.47
C GLN A 185 0.17 -19.48 7.88
N ILE A 186 0.44 -18.58 8.82
CA ILE A 186 0.16 -18.82 10.23
C ILE A 186 -1.09 -18.02 10.55
N GLU A 187 -2.18 -18.73 10.79
CA GLU A 187 -3.45 -18.14 11.18
C GLU A 187 -3.55 -18.06 12.69
N ILE A 188 -3.94 -16.90 13.20
CA ILE A 188 -4.09 -16.65 14.63
C ILE A 188 -5.50 -16.12 14.83
N SER A 189 -6.31 -16.83 15.60
CA SER A 189 -7.69 -16.43 15.84
C SER A 189 -8.05 -16.52 17.32
N SER A 190 -9.00 -15.70 17.74
CA SER A 190 -9.59 -15.76 19.07
C SER A 190 -11.10 -15.58 18.98
N PRO A 191 -11.90 -16.58 19.41
CA PRO A 191 -13.35 -16.41 19.52
C PRO A 191 -13.72 -15.44 20.65
N VAL A 192 -12.85 -15.24 21.64
CA VAL A 192 -13.10 -14.32 22.76
C VAL A 192 -12.83 -12.87 22.36
N GLU A 193 -11.85 -12.63 21.49
CA GLU A 193 -11.57 -11.29 20.95
C GLU A 193 -12.36 -10.97 19.68
N ASP A 194 -13.08 -11.95 19.11
CA ASP A 194 -13.68 -11.89 17.77
C ASP A 194 -12.71 -11.35 16.72
N LYS A 195 -11.50 -11.92 16.71
CA LYS A 195 -10.36 -11.40 15.93
C LYS A 195 -9.59 -12.53 15.27
N ARG A 196 -9.23 -12.32 13.99
CA ARG A 196 -8.36 -13.21 13.20
C ARG A 196 -7.28 -12.39 12.50
N VAL A 197 -6.06 -12.92 12.51
CA VAL A 197 -4.87 -12.35 11.86
C VAL A 197 -4.13 -13.45 11.13
N VAL A 198 -3.54 -13.13 9.98
CA VAL A 198 -2.76 -14.06 9.18
C VAL A 198 -1.34 -13.51 9.00
N VAL A 199 -0.34 -14.35 9.25
CA VAL A 199 1.07 -14.04 8.99
C VAL A 199 1.56 -14.92 7.84
N PRO A 200 1.73 -14.36 6.62
CA PRO A 200 2.23 -15.13 5.49
C PRO A 200 3.75 -15.30 5.57
N ILE A 201 4.22 -16.50 5.28
CA ILE A 201 5.62 -16.87 5.09
C ILE A 201 5.78 -17.28 3.63
N TYR A 202 6.34 -16.37 2.84
CA TYR A 202 6.56 -16.57 1.42
C TYR A 202 7.78 -17.46 1.16
N SER A 203 7.67 -18.36 0.19
CA SER A 203 8.84 -19.05 -0.35
C SER A 203 9.82 -18.08 -1.01
N PRO A 204 11.10 -18.44 -1.12
CA PRO A 204 12.09 -17.65 -1.87
C PRO A 204 11.69 -17.40 -3.33
N GLU A 205 10.97 -18.34 -3.94
CA GLU A 205 10.43 -18.22 -5.29
C GLU A 205 9.38 -17.11 -5.36
N VAL A 206 8.43 -17.07 -4.42
CA VAL A 206 7.42 -16.00 -4.36
C VAL A 206 8.04 -14.64 -4.02
N LEU A 207 9.05 -14.60 -3.15
CA LEU A 207 9.78 -13.36 -2.86
C LEU A 207 10.46 -12.80 -4.13
N ARG A 208 11.12 -13.66 -4.90
CA ARG A 208 11.72 -13.26 -6.19
C ARG A 208 10.68 -12.80 -7.21
N ILE A 209 9.52 -13.45 -7.27
CA ILE A 209 8.41 -12.99 -8.11
C ILE A 209 7.96 -11.58 -7.70
N LYS A 210 7.84 -11.31 -6.39
CA LYS A 210 7.50 -9.96 -5.89
C LYS A 210 8.56 -8.92 -6.25
N ASP A 211 9.84 -9.28 -6.15
CA ASP A 211 10.94 -8.40 -6.56
C ASP A 211 10.87 -8.12 -8.07
N ALA A 212 10.64 -9.13 -8.90
CA ALA A 212 10.47 -8.98 -10.34
C ALA A 212 9.27 -8.06 -10.68
N ILE A 213 8.11 -8.26 -10.05
CA ILE A 213 6.93 -7.39 -10.23
C ILE A 213 7.27 -5.95 -9.86
N LYS A 214 7.98 -5.73 -8.76
CA LYS A 214 8.37 -4.40 -8.30
C LYS A 214 9.37 -3.74 -9.26
N GLU A 215 10.38 -4.46 -9.73
CA GLU A 215 11.35 -3.95 -10.71
C GLU A 215 10.66 -3.65 -12.06
N ILE A 216 9.73 -4.49 -12.53
CA ILE A 216 8.94 -4.22 -13.74
C ILE A 216 8.08 -2.96 -13.55
N ALA A 217 7.42 -2.81 -12.41
CA ALA A 217 6.61 -1.63 -12.12
C ALA A 217 7.43 -0.34 -12.10
N ALA A 218 8.69 -0.41 -11.65
CA ALA A 218 9.59 0.74 -11.60
C ALA A 218 10.03 1.24 -12.99
N LEU A 219 9.87 0.43 -14.05
CA LEU A 219 10.13 0.86 -15.43
C LEU A 219 9.08 1.84 -15.97
N ASN A 220 7.97 2.06 -15.25
CA ASN A 220 6.89 2.98 -15.63
C ASN A 220 6.42 2.80 -17.09
N LEU A 221 6.26 1.55 -17.49
CA LEU A 221 5.83 1.20 -18.84
C LEU A 221 4.41 1.71 -19.07
N SER A 222 4.19 2.36 -20.21
CA SER A 222 2.90 2.96 -20.57
C SER A 222 2.33 2.32 -21.82
N TRP A 223 1.02 2.44 -21.98
CA TRP A 223 0.35 2.10 -23.21
C TRP A 223 0.78 3.07 -24.32
N ASP A 224 1.00 2.54 -25.52
CA ASP A 224 1.37 3.31 -26.71
C ASP A 224 0.08 3.72 -27.47
N THR A 225 0.14 3.82 -28.79
CA THR A 225 -1.01 4.16 -29.64
C THR A 225 -2.08 3.07 -29.65
N ASP A 226 -1.68 1.80 -29.62
CA ASP A 226 -2.57 0.65 -29.62
C ASP A 226 -1.90 -0.58 -28.99
N ARG A 227 -2.68 -1.66 -28.81
CA ARG A 227 -2.22 -2.90 -28.19
C ARG A 227 -1.02 -3.54 -28.91
N LEU A 228 -1.06 -3.64 -30.24
CA LEU A 228 0.00 -4.29 -31.03
C LEU A 228 1.29 -3.48 -30.96
N THR A 229 1.18 -2.16 -31.11
CA THR A 229 2.32 -1.25 -31.01
C THR A 229 2.92 -1.29 -29.59
N THR A 230 2.08 -1.29 -28.55
CA THR A 230 2.55 -1.43 -27.16
C THR A 230 3.29 -2.74 -26.94
N VAL A 231 2.74 -3.87 -27.41
CA VAL A 231 3.41 -5.19 -27.30
C VAL A 231 4.77 -5.19 -28.01
N GLU A 232 4.86 -4.56 -29.18
CA GLU A 232 6.12 -4.46 -29.92
C GLU A 232 7.14 -3.56 -29.22
N SER A 233 6.69 -2.42 -28.67
CA SER A 233 7.51 -1.53 -27.83
C SER A 233 8.06 -2.27 -26.59
N LEU A 234 7.27 -3.14 -25.95
CA LEU A 234 7.74 -3.96 -24.82
C LEU A 234 8.79 -4.99 -25.23
N LYS A 235 8.62 -5.64 -26.40
CA LYS A 235 9.62 -6.58 -26.92
C LYS A 235 10.95 -5.91 -27.25
N ASN A 236 10.90 -4.66 -27.69
CA ASN A 236 12.07 -3.88 -28.07
C ASN A 236 12.68 -3.07 -26.91
N ASN A 237 12.03 -3.04 -25.74
CA ASN A 237 12.53 -2.34 -24.56
C ASN A 237 13.70 -3.11 -23.92
N GLU A 238 14.93 -2.63 -24.12
CA GLU A 238 16.16 -3.30 -23.68
C GLU A 238 16.21 -3.50 -22.16
N GLU A 239 15.79 -2.51 -21.37
CA GLU A 239 15.79 -2.59 -19.89
C GLU A 239 14.85 -3.69 -19.40
N LEU A 240 13.63 -3.73 -19.94
CA LEU A 240 12.65 -4.78 -19.65
C LEU A 240 13.19 -6.15 -20.07
N GLN A 241 13.72 -6.29 -21.30
CA GLN A 241 14.20 -7.60 -21.77
C GLN A 241 15.39 -8.10 -20.94
N ASN A 242 16.29 -7.22 -20.51
CA ASN A 242 17.39 -7.58 -19.62
C ASN A 242 16.88 -8.00 -18.23
N LEU A 243 15.88 -7.30 -17.70
CA LEU A 243 15.21 -7.63 -16.44
C LEU A 243 14.53 -9.02 -16.50
N LEU A 244 13.77 -9.29 -17.56
CA LEU A 244 13.12 -10.59 -17.76
C LEU A 244 14.17 -11.71 -17.82
N LYS A 245 15.22 -11.56 -18.62
CA LYS A 245 16.31 -12.55 -18.74
C LYS A 245 17.02 -12.83 -17.42
N LYS A 246 17.27 -11.79 -16.60
CA LYS A 246 17.85 -11.93 -15.25
C LYS A 246 17.01 -12.90 -14.42
N TYR A 247 15.71 -12.70 -14.35
CA TYR A 247 14.81 -13.53 -13.54
C TYR A 247 14.50 -14.89 -14.16
N GLU A 248 14.50 -15.01 -15.50
CA GLU A 248 14.41 -16.29 -16.19
C GLU A 248 15.61 -17.19 -15.88
N ALA A 249 16.82 -16.63 -15.83
CA ALA A 249 18.02 -17.34 -15.40
C ALA A 249 17.94 -17.81 -13.93
N GLU A 250 17.11 -17.15 -13.12
CA GLU A 250 16.81 -17.55 -11.73
C GLU A 250 15.65 -18.57 -11.62
N GLY A 251 15.03 -18.94 -12.74
CA GLY A 251 13.98 -19.95 -12.85
C GLY A 251 12.55 -19.42 -12.91
N LEU A 252 12.34 -18.10 -13.00
CA LEU A 252 11.00 -17.56 -13.22
C LEU A 252 10.56 -17.77 -14.67
N LYS A 253 9.25 -17.93 -14.88
CA LYS A 253 8.64 -17.98 -16.21
C LYS A 253 7.72 -16.78 -16.36
N PHE A 254 7.82 -16.11 -17.50
CA PHE A 254 7.00 -14.95 -17.85
C PHE A 254 6.08 -15.28 -19.02
N GLU A 255 4.80 -14.97 -18.88
CA GLU A 255 3.79 -15.09 -19.92
C GLU A 255 3.16 -13.71 -20.13
N LEU A 256 3.35 -13.13 -21.31
CA LEU A 256 2.75 -11.86 -21.66
C LEU A 256 1.27 -12.07 -21.98
N TYR A 257 0.40 -11.46 -21.17
CA TYR A 257 -1.03 -11.35 -21.43
C TYR A 257 -1.35 -9.99 -22.03
N SER A 258 -2.19 -9.98 -23.05
CA SER A 258 -2.67 -8.76 -23.69
C SER A 258 -4.11 -8.92 -24.16
N ASP A 259 -4.96 -7.97 -23.82
CA ASP A 259 -6.27 -7.75 -24.44
C ASP A 259 -6.37 -6.29 -24.90
N ASP A 260 -7.55 -5.86 -25.36
CA ASP A 260 -7.75 -4.49 -25.87
C ASP A 260 -7.79 -3.41 -24.77
N LEU A 261 -7.77 -3.82 -23.50
CA LEU A 261 -7.86 -2.95 -22.32
C LEU A 261 -6.55 -2.88 -21.54
N ARG A 262 -5.74 -3.94 -21.56
CA ARG A 262 -4.54 -4.00 -20.75
C ARG A 262 -3.52 -5.02 -21.23
N ILE A 263 -2.27 -4.79 -20.84
CA ILE A 263 -1.15 -5.71 -20.99
C ILE A 263 -0.52 -5.94 -19.62
N CYS A 264 -0.20 -7.19 -19.29
CA CYS A 264 0.52 -7.53 -18.06
C CYS A 264 1.31 -8.83 -18.23
N TYR A 265 2.28 -9.06 -17.36
CA TYR A 265 2.99 -10.33 -17.27
C TYR A 265 2.37 -11.22 -16.20
N TYR A 266 2.05 -12.46 -16.56
CA TYR A 266 1.91 -13.54 -15.58
C TYR A 266 3.27 -14.16 -15.29
N ILE A 267 3.59 -14.32 -14.01
CA ILE A 267 4.90 -14.73 -13.52
C ILE A 267 4.69 -15.91 -12.58
N ASN A 268 5.43 -17.00 -12.80
CA ASN A 268 5.40 -18.16 -11.92
C ASN A 268 6.78 -18.83 -11.82
N ASN A 269 6.92 -19.73 -10.86
CA ASN A 269 8.08 -20.61 -10.70
C ASN A 269 7.61 -22.01 -10.33
N ASP A 270 6.82 -22.62 -11.22
CA ASP A 270 6.33 -23.97 -10.98
C ASP A 270 7.43 -24.98 -11.32
N SER A 271 7.93 -25.63 -10.26
CA SER A 271 8.97 -26.65 -10.25
C SER A 271 8.45 -27.96 -9.64
N SER A 272 9.25 -29.01 -9.63
CA SER A 272 8.87 -30.29 -9.00
C SER A 272 8.81 -30.24 -7.47
N THR A 273 9.37 -29.20 -6.84
CA THR A 273 9.41 -29.05 -5.38
C THR A 273 8.43 -28.02 -4.84
N LEU A 274 8.00 -27.08 -5.67
CA LEU A 274 7.14 -25.97 -5.28
C LEU A 274 6.40 -25.42 -6.51
N THR A 275 5.10 -25.17 -6.33
CA THR A 275 4.24 -24.42 -7.24
C THR A 275 3.99 -23.05 -6.63
N THR A 276 4.13 -21.98 -7.41
CA THR A 276 3.79 -20.62 -6.97
C THR A 276 2.46 -20.15 -7.54
N GLY A 277 1.95 -20.84 -8.55
CA GLY A 277 0.85 -20.35 -9.36
C GLY A 277 1.20 -19.07 -10.11
N LYS A 278 0.22 -18.49 -10.80
CA LYS A 278 0.39 -17.29 -11.61
C LYS A 278 0.21 -16.05 -10.77
N HIS A 279 1.29 -15.32 -10.55
CA HIS A 279 1.25 -13.94 -10.08
C HIS A 279 1.18 -13.00 -11.28
N ARG A 280 0.67 -11.79 -11.07
CA ARG A 280 0.45 -10.83 -12.16
C ARG A 280 1.20 -9.53 -11.87
N SER A 281 1.86 -8.97 -12.87
CA SER A 281 2.43 -7.63 -12.80
C SER A 281 1.33 -6.56 -12.75
N ASN A 282 1.72 -5.31 -12.52
CA ASN A 282 0.82 -4.18 -12.76
C ASN A 282 0.35 -4.17 -14.22
N ASP A 283 -0.85 -3.63 -14.42
CA ASP A 283 -1.39 -3.41 -15.75
C ASP A 283 -0.73 -2.22 -16.41
N ILE A 284 -0.35 -2.42 -17.66
CA ILE A 284 -0.19 -1.34 -18.63
C ILE A 284 -1.59 -1.13 -19.22
N ALA A 285 -2.30 -0.15 -18.66
CA ALA A 285 -3.69 0.13 -18.97
C ALA A 285 -3.84 0.91 -20.27
N SER A 286 -4.79 0.53 -21.12
CA SER A 286 -5.19 1.36 -22.26
C SER A 286 -5.96 2.59 -21.78
N PRO A 287 -6.05 3.66 -22.59
CA PRO A 287 -6.86 4.84 -22.25
C PRO A 287 -8.32 4.48 -21.91
N ASP A 288 -8.90 3.51 -22.62
CA ASP A 288 -10.24 2.98 -22.35
C ASP A 288 -10.35 2.37 -20.95
N TYR A 289 -9.31 1.63 -20.53
CA TYR A 289 -9.27 0.97 -19.23
C TYR A 289 -9.02 1.96 -18.09
N GLU A 290 -8.22 3.00 -18.31
CA GLU A 290 -8.03 4.10 -17.36
C GLU A 290 -9.35 4.83 -17.12
N ILE A 291 -10.07 5.23 -18.18
CA ILE A 291 -11.39 5.85 -18.08
C ILE A 291 -12.38 4.94 -17.36
N PHE A 292 -12.31 3.63 -17.59
CA PHE A 292 -13.15 2.66 -16.90
C PHE A 292 -12.81 2.56 -15.41
N ASN A 293 -11.53 2.49 -15.05
CA ASN A 293 -11.10 2.41 -13.64
C ASN A 293 -11.47 3.70 -12.88
N GLU A 294 -11.31 4.88 -13.48
CA GLU A 294 -11.81 6.15 -12.91
C GLU A 294 -13.31 6.07 -12.60
N ALA A 295 -14.10 5.53 -13.53
CA ALA A 295 -15.54 5.39 -13.34
C ALA A 295 -15.89 4.35 -12.27
N VAL A 296 -15.09 3.29 -12.13
CA VAL A 296 -15.24 2.27 -11.09
C VAL A 296 -14.95 2.86 -9.71
N ASP A 297 -13.92 3.68 -9.58
CA ASP A 297 -13.59 4.35 -8.31
C ASP A 297 -14.71 5.33 -7.91
N GLU A 298 -15.24 6.12 -8.85
CA GLU A 298 -16.39 6.98 -8.61
C GLU A 298 -17.64 6.15 -8.23
N PHE A 299 -17.93 5.08 -8.96
CA PHE A 299 -19.04 4.17 -8.65
C PHE A 299 -18.92 3.54 -7.26
N ALA A 300 -17.72 3.10 -6.86
CA ALA A 300 -17.49 2.53 -5.54
C ALA A 300 -17.67 3.55 -4.41
N SER A 301 -17.49 4.84 -4.71
CA SER A 301 -17.77 5.93 -3.78
C SER A 301 -19.25 6.32 -3.68
N MET A 302 -20.09 5.81 -4.59
CA MET A 302 -21.55 5.98 -4.52
C MET A 302 -22.08 5.04 -3.42
N ASN A 303 -22.49 5.61 -2.29
CA ASN A 303 -23.05 4.89 -1.14
C ASN A 303 -24.42 4.28 -1.47
N PHE A 304 -24.44 3.17 -2.20
CA PHE A 304 -25.69 2.46 -2.51
C PHE A 304 -26.23 1.75 -1.28
N GLU A 305 -27.53 1.91 -1.04
CA GLU A 305 -28.23 1.31 0.10
C GLU A 305 -29.33 0.37 -0.38
N TRP A 306 -29.48 -0.75 0.32
CA TRP A 306 -30.63 -1.65 0.20
C TRP A 306 -31.35 -1.68 1.55
N THR A 307 -32.49 -0.99 1.63
CA THR A 307 -33.32 -0.90 2.84
C THR A 307 -34.38 -1.99 2.87
N GLU A 308 -34.91 -2.32 4.07
CA GLU A 308 -35.89 -3.40 4.26
C GLU A 308 -37.21 -3.23 3.48
N ASP A 309 -37.55 -2.00 3.08
CA ASP A 309 -38.77 -1.70 2.33
C ASP A 309 -38.60 -1.86 0.81
N MET A 310 -37.38 -2.06 0.31
CA MET A 310 -37.08 -2.14 -1.12
C MET A 310 -37.05 -3.57 -1.65
N THR A 311 -37.71 -3.79 -2.79
CA THR A 311 -37.51 -5.01 -3.59
C THR A 311 -36.18 -4.94 -4.36
N VAL A 312 -35.68 -6.08 -4.84
CA VAL A 312 -34.53 -6.14 -5.76
C VAL A 312 -34.71 -5.23 -6.98
N ILE A 313 -35.95 -5.14 -7.50
CA ILE A 313 -36.26 -4.32 -8.67
C ILE A 313 -36.14 -2.83 -8.33
N ASP A 314 -36.61 -2.42 -7.15
CA ASP A 314 -36.50 -1.04 -6.67
C ASP A 314 -35.04 -0.63 -6.51
N VAL A 315 -34.21 -1.50 -5.92
CA VAL A 315 -32.77 -1.27 -5.75
C VAL A 315 -32.08 -1.12 -7.10
N LYS A 316 -32.34 -2.04 -8.05
CA LYS A 316 -31.80 -1.96 -9.41
C LYS A 316 -32.20 -0.66 -10.12
N ASN A 317 -33.44 -0.22 -9.97
CA ASN A 317 -33.94 1.00 -10.60
C ASN A 317 -33.33 2.26 -9.98
N LYS A 318 -33.19 2.30 -8.65
CA LYS A 318 -32.51 3.37 -7.94
C LYS A 318 -31.05 3.49 -8.39
N ILE A 319 -30.32 2.38 -8.43
CA ILE A 319 -28.91 2.37 -8.86
C ILE A 319 -28.77 2.88 -10.30
N ARG A 320 -29.61 2.42 -11.24
CA ARG A 320 -29.59 2.92 -12.63
C ARG A 320 -29.80 4.44 -12.71
N LYS A 321 -30.71 4.96 -11.89
CA LYS A 321 -30.97 6.40 -11.83
C LYS A 321 -29.75 7.15 -11.29
N ASP A 322 -29.22 6.69 -10.17
CA ASP A 322 -28.11 7.34 -9.47
C ASP A 322 -26.80 7.30 -10.30
N THR A 323 -26.61 6.29 -11.15
CA THR A 323 -25.42 6.14 -12.00
C THR A 323 -25.52 6.81 -13.37
N THR A 324 -26.66 7.44 -13.70
CA THR A 324 -26.92 7.96 -15.06
C THR A 324 -25.90 9.02 -15.49
N GLU A 325 -25.58 9.98 -14.61
CA GLU A 325 -24.63 11.06 -14.93
C GLU A 325 -23.20 10.53 -15.09
N LEU A 326 -22.77 9.66 -14.16
CA LEU A 326 -21.50 8.94 -14.24
C LEU A 326 -21.36 8.24 -15.59
N LEU A 327 -22.32 7.40 -15.97
CA LEU A 327 -22.29 6.69 -17.25
C LEU A 327 -22.27 7.62 -18.46
N LEU A 328 -23.02 8.73 -18.42
CA LEU A 328 -23.03 9.71 -19.51
C LEU A 328 -21.65 10.35 -19.68
N ASN A 329 -21.03 10.76 -18.58
CA ASN A 329 -19.71 11.39 -18.56
C ASN A 329 -18.61 10.42 -18.98
N THR A 330 -18.59 9.19 -18.45
CA THR A 330 -17.63 8.14 -18.82
C THR A 330 -17.73 7.80 -20.30
N ASN A 331 -18.94 7.55 -20.82
CA ASN A 331 -19.11 7.25 -22.24
C ASN A 331 -18.80 8.44 -23.14
N LYS A 332 -18.94 9.68 -22.65
CA LYS A 332 -18.48 10.87 -23.37
C LYS A 332 -16.94 10.91 -23.46
N LYS A 333 -16.22 10.62 -22.36
CA LYS A 333 -14.75 10.48 -22.36
C LYS A 333 -14.29 9.43 -23.37
N LEU A 334 -14.92 8.25 -23.38
CA LEU A 334 -14.63 7.18 -24.35
C LEU A 334 -14.86 7.62 -25.80
N ARG A 335 -15.97 8.30 -26.10
CA ARG A 335 -16.22 8.84 -27.45
C ARG A 335 -15.17 9.85 -27.89
N ASN A 336 -14.67 10.69 -26.97
CA ASN A 336 -13.66 11.71 -27.29
C ASN A 336 -12.32 11.09 -27.71
N ILE A 337 -12.02 9.86 -27.27
CA ILE A 337 -10.83 9.11 -27.70
C ILE A 337 -11.13 8.14 -28.86
N ASN A 338 -12.28 8.29 -29.53
CA ASN A 338 -12.77 7.40 -30.58
C ASN A 338 -12.84 5.91 -30.18
N SER A 339 -13.08 5.64 -28.89
CA SER A 339 -13.22 4.29 -28.37
C SER A 339 -14.46 3.60 -28.96
N MET A 340 -14.31 2.30 -29.24
CA MET A 340 -15.43 1.41 -29.57
C MET A 340 -16.10 0.82 -28.31
N HIS A 341 -15.49 1.03 -27.14
CA HIS A 341 -16.02 0.56 -25.87
C HIS A 341 -17.14 1.46 -25.37
N ARG A 342 -18.00 0.87 -24.56
CA ARG A 342 -19.00 1.58 -23.76
C ARG A 342 -19.09 0.99 -22.37
N VAL A 343 -19.39 1.84 -21.40
CA VAL A 343 -19.61 1.48 -20.02
C VAL A 343 -21.11 1.45 -19.73
N GLU A 344 -21.56 0.40 -19.08
CA GLU A 344 -22.95 0.21 -18.66
C GLU A 344 -23.01 -0.35 -17.23
N THR A 345 -24.12 -0.10 -16.54
CA THR A 345 -24.41 -0.76 -15.26
C THR A 345 -24.87 -2.21 -15.50
N VAL A 346 -24.35 -3.12 -14.70
CA VAL A 346 -24.73 -4.53 -14.66
C VAL A 346 -25.13 -4.95 -13.24
N PHE A 347 -25.85 -6.06 -13.13
CA PHE A 347 -26.33 -6.59 -11.86
C PHE A 347 -26.20 -8.10 -11.86
N TYR A 348 -25.54 -8.65 -10.83
CA TYR A 348 -25.58 -10.08 -10.54
C TYR A 348 -26.37 -10.31 -9.26
N GLU A 349 -27.15 -11.38 -9.24
CA GLU A 349 -27.94 -11.77 -8.08
C GLU A 349 -27.37 -13.07 -7.53
N THR A 350 -27.15 -13.10 -6.23
CA THR A 350 -26.88 -14.33 -5.50
C THR A 350 -28.19 -14.81 -4.92
N TYR A 351 -28.53 -16.08 -5.17
CA TYR A 351 -29.78 -16.69 -4.76
C TYR A 351 -29.57 -17.62 -3.57
N TYR A 352 -30.63 -17.83 -2.78
CA TYR A 352 -30.61 -18.83 -1.72
C TYR A 352 -30.30 -20.22 -2.29
N LYS A 353 -29.35 -20.94 -1.66
CA LYS A 353 -28.82 -22.24 -2.13
C LYS A 353 -28.29 -22.23 -3.57
N ASP A 354 -27.92 -21.05 -4.08
CA ASP A 354 -27.56 -20.83 -5.48
C ASP A 354 -28.65 -21.30 -6.48
N ASP A 355 -29.90 -21.37 -6.03
CA ASP A 355 -31.04 -21.82 -6.84
C ASP A 355 -31.97 -20.65 -7.18
N PRO A 356 -32.00 -20.18 -8.44
CA PRO A 356 -32.87 -19.08 -8.85
C PRO A 356 -34.36 -19.42 -8.75
N ASN A 357 -34.74 -20.72 -8.65
CA ASN A 357 -36.13 -21.11 -8.49
C ASN A 357 -36.70 -20.74 -7.12
N THR A 358 -35.85 -20.55 -6.10
CA THR A 358 -36.26 -20.04 -4.78
C THR A 358 -36.79 -18.61 -4.88
N LYS A 359 -36.34 -17.84 -5.87
CA LYS A 359 -36.61 -16.39 -6.04
C LYS A 359 -36.17 -15.52 -4.86
N ILE A 360 -35.37 -16.06 -3.95
CA ILE A 360 -34.83 -15.34 -2.79
C ILE A 360 -33.44 -14.86 -3.14
N VAL A 361 -33.30 -13.57 -3.42
CA VAL A 361 -32.00 -12.95 -3.65
C VAL A 361 -31.39 -12.60 -2.29
N THR A 362 -30.27 -13.22 -1.94
CA THR A 362 -29.56 -13.00 -0.67
C THR A 362 -28.59 -11.82 -0.77
N ALA A 363 -28.07 -11.56 -1.97
CA ALA A 363 -27.24 -10.39 -2.25
C ALA A 363 -27.39 -9.93 -3.71
N LEU A 364 -27.21 -8.64 -3.92
CA LEU A 364 -27.15 -8.00 -5.23
C LEU A 364 -25.75 -7.44 -5.42
N GLN A 365 -25.15 -7.73 -6.56
CA GLN A 365 -23.84 -7.19 -6.93
C GLN A 365 -23.99 -6.23 -8.11
N PRO A 366 -24.31 -4.94 -7.84
CA PRO A 366 -24.29 -3.94 -8.89
C PRO A 366 -22.85 -3.61 -9.28
N GLY A 367 -22.62 -3.31 -10.55
CA GLY A 367 -21.29 -2.99 -11.03
C GLY A 367 -21.29 -2.25 -12.36
N LEU A 368 -20.08 -1.94 -12.82
CA LEU A 368 -19.84 -1.39 -14.14
C LEU A 368 -19.20 -2.45 -15.04
N LEU A 369 -19.63 -2.45 -16.29
CA LEU A 369 -19.14 -3.29 -17.37
C LEU A 369 -18.61 -2.40 -18.49
N ILE A 370 -17.36 -2.59 -18.90
CA ILE A 370 -16.85 -2.06 -20.18
C ILE A 370 -16.90 -3.14 -21.26
N LYS A 371 -17.44 -2.80 -22.44
CA LYS A 371 -17.59 -3.73 -23.57
C LYS A 371 -17.51 -3.06 -24.93
N VAL A 372 -17.00 -3.77 -25.94
CA VAL A 372 -17.12 -3.42 -27.37
C VAL A 372 -18.38 -4.06 -27.99
N SER A 373 -18.68 -5.30 -27.59
CA SER A 373 -19.85 -6.09 -28.00
C SER A 373 -20.19 -7.13 -26.92
N SER A 374 -21.21 -7.97 -27.13
CA SER A 374 -21.74 -8.90 -26.11
C SER A 374 -20.76 -9.97 -25.57
N ARG A 375 -19.51 -10.02 -26.02
CA ARG A 375 -18.60 -11.16 -25.76
C ARG A 375 -17.33 -10.89 -24.96
N LEU A 376 -16.98 -9.65 -24.62
CA LEU A 376 -15.79 -9.39 -23.80
C LEU A 376 -16.08 -8.27 -22.80
N ALA A 377 -15.91 -8.60 -21.53
CA ALA A 377 -16.47 -7.88 -20.40
C ALA A 377 -15.45 -7.81 -19.26
N ASN A 378 -14.84 -6.65 -19.04
CA ASN A 378 -14.25 -6.37 -17.73
C ASN A 378 -15.36 -5.80 -16.85
N VAL A 379 -15.59 -6.47 -15.72
CA VAL A 379 -16.64 -6.11 -14.78
C VAL A 379 -16.04 -5.84 -13.43
N LYS A 380 -16.51 -4.77 -12.80
CA LYS A 380 -16.19 -4.43 -11.42
C LYS A 380 -17.50 -4.18 -10.69
N SER A 381 -17.75 -4.98 -9.66
CA SER A 381 -18.96 -4.93 -8.85
C SER A 381 -18.63 -4.74 -7.38
N ILE A 382 -19.60 -4.21 -6.66
CA ILE A 382 -19.62 -4.18 -5.19
C ILE A 382 -20.70 -5.15 -4.70
N ASN A 383 -20.64 -5.56 -3.44
CA ASN A 383 -21.63 -6.46 -2.86
C ASN A 383 -22.63 -5.69 -1.98
N LEU A 384 -23.92 -5.86 -2.23
CA LEU A 384 -25.01 -5.33 -1.41
C LEU A 384 -25.83 -6.48 -0.85
N ALA A 385 -25.77 -6.69 0.47
CA ALA A 385 -26.55 -7.72 1.14
C ALA A 385 -28.04 -7.34 1.18
N ASN A 386 -28.92 -8.33 0.99
CA ASN A 386 -30.36 -8.12 1.16
C ASN A 386 -30.70 -8.13 2.66
N PRO A 387 -31.20 -7.02 3.25
CA PRO A 387 -31.52 -6.97 4.67
C PRO A 387 -32.67 -7.90 5.08
N ASN A 388 -33.49 -8.35 4.12
CA ASN A 388 -34.59 -9.28 4.37
C ASN A 388 -34.25 -10.74 4.06
N ALA A 389 -32.99 -11.07 3.70
CA ALA A 389 -32.61 -12.42 3.28
C ALA A 389 -33.06 -13.50 4.27
N ASP A 390 -32.71 -13.34 5.55
CA ASP A 390 -33.01 -14.34 6.58
C ASP A 390 -34.52 -14.55 6.78
N LYS A 391 -35.31 -13.46 6.81
CA LYS A 391 -36.77 -13.52 6.92
C LYS A 391 -37.39 -14.25 5.73
N LEU A 392 -36.89 -14.03 4.52
CA LEU A 392 -37.38 -14.68 3.30
C LEU A 392 -37.00 -16.16 3.26
N ILE A 393 -35.79 -16.51 3.70
CA ILE A 393 -35.34 -17.90 3.82
C ILE A 393 -36.21 -18.67 4.81
N GLU A 394 -36.42 -18.12 6.01
CA GLU A 394 -37.27 -18.74 7.03
C GLU A 394 -38.70 -18.94 6.53
N ALA A 395 -39.29 -17.95 5.85
CA ALA A 395 -40.62 -18.07 5.29
C ALA A 395 -40.71 -19.17 4.21
N TYR A 396 -39.67 -19.32 3.38
CA TYR A 396 -39.62 -20.34 2.33
C TYR A 396 -39.49 -21.75 2.91
N GLU A 397 -38.57 -21.96 3.86
CA GLU A 397 -38.35 -23.29 4.45
C GLU A 397 -39.54 -23.78 5.29
N ASN A 398 -40.32 -22.84 5.84
CA ASN A 398 -41.56 -23.15 6.54
C ASN A 398 -42.76 -23.40 5.61
N ALA A 399 -42.69 -23.00 4.33
CA ALA A 399 -43.76 -23.21 3.35
C ALA A 399 -43.70 -24.60 2.67
N ASP A 400 -42.55 -25.27 2.72
CA ASP A 400 -42.32 -26.62 2.19
C ASP A 400 -42.59 -27.74 3.23
N ASN A 401 -43.05 -27.39 4.45
CA ASN A 401 -43.54 -28.30 5.50
C ASN A 401 -45.06 -28.19 5.64
#